data_AF-A0A1Q9LIR1-F1
#
_entry.id   AF-A0A1Q9LIR1-F1
#
_cell.length_a   1.000
_cell.length_b   1.000
_cell.length_c   1.000
_cell.angle_alpha   90.00
_cell.angle_beta   90.00
_cell.angle_gamma   90.00
#
_symmetry.space_group_name_H-M   'P 1'
#
loop_
_entity.id
_entity.type
_entity.pdbx_description
1 polymer ?
#
loop_
_entity_poly.entity_id
_entity_poly.type
_entity_poly.pdbx_seq_one_letter_code
_entity_poly.pdbx_strand_id
1 'polypeptide(L)'
;MSSARSARLGGAPLRLLLTPAPWAATAYLVSYLVVGPALFAFLVAVLLLALVANITWLGLPVAVGAAGLVRGCANVERLRARGITGVVVVGGYAAVTGSGVIAQARLRWSDPATHRDLVLLVLLFPVLLVLDTAALVLWVSVLGLITLPAWFWAIPQTWPNGETGHGLMIGSFPDGPAAGGVGLWIGDVGTALLVAAGAVVVAVLIGAPAVTAIARLHVWAVARLLGPGVDPLAPVRAVLDAPGPLPIDPYGARTRGATTHDMDAHRTEEIRGVNDPA
;
A
#
# COMPACT_ATOMS: atom_id res chain seq x y z
N MET A 1 10.50 13.07 29.70
CA MET A 1 9.17 12.44 29.93
C MET A 1 8.80 11.54 28.75
N SER A 2 9.54 10.43 28.57
CA SER A 2 9.46 9.53 27.40
C SER A 2 9.38 8.06 27.86
N SER A 3 8.35 7.70 28.62
CA SER A 3 8.20 6.33 29.13
C SER A 3 6.74 5.97 29.49
N ALA A 4 5.78 6.33 28.65
CA ALA A 4 4.36 6.05 28.92
C ALA A 4 3.53 5.70 27.67
N ARG A 5 4.12 5.00 26.69
CA ARG A 5 3.41 4.50 25.49
C ARG A 5 3.50 2.99 25.28
N SER A 6 3.86 2.23 26.30
CA SER A 6 3.99 0.76 26.22
C SER A 6 2.83 -0.04 26.84
N ALA A 7 1.76 0.61 27.34
CA ALA A 7 0.72 -0.06 28.12
C ALA A 7 -0.70 0.00 27.51
N ARG A 8 -0.87 -0.31 26.21
CA ARG A 8 -2.19 -0.58 25.59
C ARG A 8 -2.14 -1.67 24.50
N LEU A 9 -1.39 -2.75 24.71
CA LEU A 9 -1.40 -3.94 23.84
C LEU A 9 -2.24 -5.10 24.41
N GLY A 10 -3.17 -4.82 25.33
CA GLY A 10 -4.05 -5.83 25.94
C GLY A 10 -5.40 -6.02 25.21
N GLY A 11 -5.60 -5.40 24.05
CA GLY A 11 -6.86 -5.43 23.31
C GLY A 11 -6.87 -6.51 22.22
N ALA A 12 -7.04 -7.77 22.63
CA ALA A 12 -7.34 -8.99 21.85
C ALA A 12 -6.92 -8.97 20.36
N PRO A 13 -5.88 -9.73 19.95
CA PRO A 13 -5.41 -9.77 18.56
C PRO A 13 -6.47 -10.31 17.58
N LEU A 14 -7.49 -11.01 18.08
CA LEU A 14 -8.72 -11.36 17.34
C LEU A 14 -9.49 -10.14 16.80
N ARG A 15 -9.43 -9.00 17.48
CA ARG A 15 -10.04 -7.75 17.00
C ARG A 15 -9.44 -7.28 15.69
N LEU A 16 -8.20 -7.67 15.38
CA LEU A 16 -7.53 -7.31 14.13
C LEU A 16 -8.24 -7.93 12.91
N LEU A 17 -8.75 -9.16 13.01
CA LEU A 17 -9.56 -9.79 11.95
C LEU A 17 -10.90 -9.08 11.73
N LEU A 18 -11.46 -8.50 12.80
CA LEU A 18 -12.73 -7.76 12.77
C LEU A 18 -12.54 -6.29 12.39
N THR A 19 -11.29 -5.80 12.33
CA THR A 19 -11.03 -4.43 11.88
C THR A 19 -11.15 -4.33 10.35
N PRO A 20 -11.50 -3.16 9.81
CA PRO A 20 -11.62 -2.97 8.36
C PRO A 20 -10.27 -3.04 7.63
N ALA A 21 -9.14 -2.93 8.35
CA ALA A 21 -7.81 -2.80 7.77
C ALA A 21 -7.38 -4.00 6.87
N PRO A 22 -7.40 -5.26 7.33
CA PRO A 22 -7.04 -6.39 6.48
C PRO A 22 -7.98 -6.55 5.29
N TRP A 23 -9.27 -6.30 5.47
CA TRP A 23 -10.26 -6.40 4.38
C TRP A 23 -10.07 -5.32 3.31
N ALA A 24 -9.80 -4.07 3.70
CA ALA A 24 -9.45 -3.01 2.78
C ALA A 24 -8.13 -3.32 2.04
N ALA A 25 -7.15 -3.87 2.74
CA ALA A 25 -5.90 -4.33 2.13
C ALA A 25 -6.15 -5.47 1.13
N THR A 26 -6.94 -6.48 1.48
CA THR A 26 -7.32 -7.57 0.57
C THR A 26 -8.02 -7.02 -0.68
N ALA A 27 -9.01 -6.13 -0.52
CA ALA A 27 -9.72 -5.53 -1.65
C ALA A 27 -8.75 -4.75 -2.57
N TYR A 28 -7.80 -4.01 -2.00
CA TYR A 28 -6.77 -3.33 -2.76
C TYR A 28 -5.86 -4.30 -3.52
N LEU A 29 -5.33 -5.34 -2.86
CA LEU A 29 -4.47 -6.34 -3.51
C LEU A 29 -5.22 -7.07 -4.62
N VAL A 30 -6.45 -7.53 -4.37
CA VAL A 30 -7.30 -8.20 -5.38
C VAL A 30 -7.54 -7.30 -6.59
N SER A 31 -7.81 -6.01 -6.37
CA SER A 31 -7.98 -5.08 -7.49
C SER A 31 -6.70 -4.91 -8.33
N TYR A 32 -5.51 -5.13 -7.75
CA TYR A 32 -4.25 -5.08 -8.49
C TYR A 32 -4.06 -6.26 -9.43
N LEU A 33 -4.59 -7.45 -9.10
CA LEU A 33 -4.56 -8.61 -10.01
C LEU A 33 -5.28 -8.35 -11.33
N VAL A 34 -6.20 -7.38 -11.38
CA VAL A 34 -6.91 -7.00 -12.60
C VAL A 34 -6.30 -5.74 -13.21
N VAL A 35 -6.13 -4.68 -12.40
CA VAL A 35 -5.67 -3.38 -12.90
C VAL A 35 -4.20 -3.42 -13.30
N GLY A 36 -3.34 -4.07 -12.51
CA GLY A 36 -1.90 -4.15 -12.77
C GLY A 36 -1.60 -4.77 -14.15
N PRO A 37 -2.07 -6.01 -14.45
CA PRO A 37 -1.84 -6.62 -15.76
C PRO A 37 -2.44 -5.84 -16.92
N ALA A 38 -3.61 -5.22 -16.72
CA ALA A 38 -4.23 -4.38 -17.75
C ALA A 38 -3.38 -3.14 -18.07
N LEU A 39 -2.90 -2.42 -17.05
CA LEU A 39 -2.01 -1.27 -17.22
C LEU A 39 -0.67 -1.69 -17.82
N PHE A 40 -0.09 -2.80 -17.37
CA PHE A 40 1.17 -3.34 -17.90
C PHE A 40 1.04 -3.69 -19.39
N ALA A 41 0.04 -4.50 -19.76
CA ALA A 41 -0.16 -4.93 -21.13
C ALA A 41 -0.44 -3.74 -22.07
N PHE A 42 -1.30 -2.81 -21.63
CA PHE A 42 -1.57 -1.58 -22.36
C PHE A 42 -0.30 -0.74 -22.56
N LEU A 43 0.47 -0.54 -21.50
CA LEU A 43 1.67 0.29 -21.56
C LEU A 43 2.76 -0.35 -22.42
N VAL A 44 3.00 -1.66 -22.29
CA VAL A 44 3.94 -2.39 -23.15
C VAL A 44 3.52 -2.28 -24.62
N ALA A 45 2.23 -2.45 -24.93
CA ALA A 45 1.73 -2.30 -26.30
C ALA A 45 1.98 -0.88 -26.85
N VAL A 46 1.72 0.16 -26.06
CA VAL A 46 1.97 1.56 -26.42
C VAL A 46 3.46 1.83 -26.65
N LEU A 47 4.33 1.29 -25.79
CA LEU A 47 5.79 1.45 -25.91
C LEU A 47 6.34 0.74 -27.14
N LEU A 48 5.87 -0.48 -27.43
CA LEU A 48 6.25 -1.22 -28.64
C LEU A 48 5.76 -0.51 -29.90
N LEU A 49 4.52 0.00 -29.89
CA LEU A 49 3.99 0.79 -30.99
C LEU A 49 4.81 2.06 -31.22
N ALA A 50 5.19 2.76 -30.16
CA ALA A 50 6.06 3.95 -30.26
C ALA A 50 7.45 3.59 -30.80
N LEU A 51 8.02 2.47 -30.38
CA LEU A 51 9.31 1.99 -30.86
C LEU A 51 9.28 1.67 -32.36
N VAL A 52 8.23 0.99 -32.83
CA VAL A 52 8.06 0.68 -34.26
C VAL A 52 7.79 1.95 -35.07
N ALA A 53 6.90 2.83 -34.58
CA ALA A 53 6.61 4.10 -35.24
C ALA A 53 7.84 5.01 -35.32
N ASN A 54 8.81 4.88 -34.40
CA ASN A 54 10.05 5.65 -34.40
C ASN A 54 10.92 5.46 -35.66
N ILE A 55 10.73 4.35 -36.40
CA ILE A 55 11.38 4.12 -37.70
C ILE A 55 10.83 5.07 -38.77
N THR A 56 9.61 5.59 -38.57
CA THR A 56 8.91 6.47 -39.50
C THR A 56 8.92 7.92 -39.02
N TRP A 57 8.54 8.85 -39.90
CA TRP A 57 8.29 10.25 -39.54
C TRP A 57 7.16 10.43 -38.50
N LEU A 58 6.31 9.41 -38.28
CA LEU A 58 5.28 9.41 -37.23
C LEU A 58 5.82 9.08 -35.83
N GLY A 59 7.09 8.70 -35.70
CA GLY A 59 7.67 8.31 -34.41
C GLY A 59 7.52 9.34 -33.31
N LEU A 60 7.80 10.60 -33.66
CA LEU A 60 7.76 11.70 -32.72
C LEU A 60 6.37 12.01 -32.14
N PRO A 61 5.31 12.22 -32.95
CA PRO A 61 3.98 12.46 -32.40
C PRO A 61 3.49 11.25 -31.56
N VAL A 62 3.79 10.02 -32.00
CA VAL A 62 3.45 8.81 -31.24
C VAL A 62 4.20 8.78 -29.90
N ALA A 63 5.48 9.15 -29.86
CA ALA A 63 6.25 9.23 -28.63
C ALA A 63 5.70 10.27 -27.64
N VAL A 64 5.22 11.43 -28.13
CA VAL A 64 4.56 12.43 -27.27
C VAL A 64 3.26 11.87 -26.67
N GLY A 65 2.47 11.17 -27.49
CA GLY A 65 1.24 10.50 -27.06
C GLY A 65 1.51 9.39 -26.02
N ALA A 66 2.50 8.53 -26.29
CA ALA A 66 2.93 7.47 -25.40
C ALA A 66 3.35 8.00 -24.02
N ALA A 67 4.11 9.08 -23.95
CA ALA A 67 4.45 9.72 -22.68
C ALA A 67 3.21 10.25 -21.94
N GLY A 68 2.18 10.72 -22.66
CA GLY A 68 0.90 11.09 -22.06
C GLY A 68 0.16 9.88 -21.46
N LEU A 69 0.17 8.75 -22.17
CA LEU A 69 -0.45 7.50 -21.72
C LEU A 69 0.27 6.91 -20.50
N VAL A 70 1.61 6.94 -20.46
CA VAL A 70 2.42 6.58 -19.28
C VAL A 70 1.94 7.36 -18.04
N ARG A 71 1.80 8.68 -18.17
CA ARG A 71 1.32 9.57 -17.10
C ARG A 71 -0.13 9.24 -16.70
N GLY A 72 -0.97 8.89 -17.68
CA GLY A 72 -2.34 8.43 -17.44
C GLY A 72 -2.38 7.16 -16.58
N CYS A 73 -1.61 6.14 -16.96
CA CYS A 73 -1.48 4.90 -16.18
C CYS A 73 -0.92 5.16 -14.77
N ALA A 74 0.09 6.02 -14.64
CA ALA A 74 0.63 6.42 -13.34
C ALA A 74 -0.43 7.13 -12.47
N ASN A 75 -1.30 7.94 -13.06
CA ASN A 75 -2.42 8.56 -12.35
C ASN A 75 -3.44 7.54 -11.86
N VAL A 76 -3.73 6.49 -12.62
CA VAL A 76 -4.61 5.39 -12.16
C VAL A 76 -4.04 4.76 -10.89
N GLU A 77 -2.74 4.47 -10.85
CA GLU A 77 -2.10 3.91 -9.66
C GLU A 77 -2.10 4.87 -8.46
N ARG A 78 -1.87 6.17 -8.69
CA ARG A 78 -2.00 7.20 -7.64
C ARG A 78 -3.42 7.25 -7.06
N LEU A 79 -4.44 7.18 -7.92
CA LEU A 79 -5.84 7.16 -7.49
C LEU A 79 -6.17 5.91 -6.67
N ARG A 80 -5.65 4.75 -7.05
CA ARG A 80 -5.82 3.51 -6.27
C ARG A 80 -5.15 3.62 -4.90
N ALA A 81 -3.93 4.15 -4.82
CA ALA A 81 -3.22 4.32 -3.56
C ALA A 81 -3.95 5.28 -2.58
N ARG A 82 -4.74 6.23 -3.09
CA ARG A 82 -5.61 7.09 -2.28
C ARG A 82 -6.64 6.28 -1.47
N GLY A 83 -7.14 5.16 -2.02
CA GLY A 83 -8.12 4.31 -1.34
C GLY A 83 -7.61 3.75 -0.01
N ILE A 84 -6.29 3.53 0.11
CA ILE A 84 -5.66 3.06 1.35
C ILE A 84 -5.18 4.23 2.23
N THR A 85 -4.54 5.24 1.64
CA THR A 85 -3.87 6.30 2.41
C THR A 85 -4.76 7.48 2.75
N GLY A 86 -5.85 7.67 2.03
CA GLY A 86 -6.68 8.88 2.07
C GLY A 86 -6.05 10.10 1.38
N VAL A 87 -4.78 10.03 0.96
CA VAL A 87 -4.02 11.18 0.41
C VAL A 87 -3.80 10.99 -1.08
N VAL A 88 -4.01 12.06 -1.85
CA VAL A 88 -3.71 12.08 -3.28
C VAL A 88 -2.20 12.28 -3.46
N VAL A 89 -1.53 11.30 -4.06
CA VAL A 89 -0.15 11.44 -4.49
C VAL A 89 -0.12 12.29 -5.76
N VAL A 90 0.45 13.50 -5.69
CA VAL A 90 0.54 14.41 -6.84
C VAL A 90 1.83 14.13 -7.63
N GLY A 91 1.74 14.06 -8.95
CA GLY A 91 2.89 13.88 -9.83
C GLY A 91 3.69 15.18 -10.04
N GLY A 92 5.01 15.12 -9.87
CA GLY A 92 5.93 16.26 -10.08
C GLY A 92 6.54 16.29 -11.48
N TYR A 93 5.73 16.49 -12.51
CA TYR A 93 6.20 16.52 -13.91
C TYR A 93 6.73 17.88 -14.32
N ALA A 94 7.74 17.90 -15.20
CA ALA A 94 8.25 19.15 -15.77
C ALA A 94 7.18 19.85 -16.63
N ALA A 95 7.05 21.18 -16.46
CA ALA A 95 6.16 22.00 -17.27
C ALA A 95 6.67 22.08 -18.72
N VAL A 96 5.76 22.01 -19.69
CA VAL A 96 6.11 22.10 -21.11
C VAL A 96 6.39 23.56 -21.47
N THR A 97 7.66 23.91 -21.68
CA THR A 97 8.10 25.30 -21.92
C THR A 97 8.37 25.62 -23.39
N GLY A 98 8.50 24.63 -24.27
CA GLY A 98 8.81 24.82 -25.70
C GLY A 98 7.64 24.49 -26.64
N SER A 99 7.52 25.24 -27.73
CA SER A 99 6.62 24.94 -28.85
C SER A 99 7.27 23.94 -29.83
N GLY A 100 6.53 22.93 -30.26
CA GLY A 100 6.97 21.93 -31.24
C GLY A 100 7.06 20.48 -30.71
N VAL A 101 6.74 19.52 -31.57
CA VAL A 101 6.63 18.08 -31.23
C VAL A 101 7.98 17.50 -30.76
N ILE A 102 9.09 17.92 -31.37
CA ILE A 102 10.46 17.49 -31.00
C ILE A 102 10.82 17.95 -29.59
N ALA A 103 10.60 19.23 -29.28
CA ALA A 103 10.87 19.79 -27.97
C ALA A 103 10.03 19.10 -26.89
N GLN A 104 8.75 18.85 -27.17
CA GLN A 104 7.84 18.14 -26.26
C GLN A 104 8.26 16.68 -26.03
N ALA A 105 8.60 15.95 -27.09
CA ALA A 105 9.06 14.57 -26.99
C ALA A 105 10.32 14.50 -26.13
N ARG A 106 11.34 15.30 -26.47
CA ARG A 106 12.61 15.33 -25.73
C ARG A 106 12.42 15.67 -24.26
N LEU A 107 11.61 16.69 -23.95
CA LEU A 107 11.34 17.09 -22.57
C LEU A 107 10.65 15.99 -21.77
N ARG A 108 9.60 15.36 -22.32
CA ARG A 108 8.82 14.33 -21.61
C ARG A 108 9.61 13.05 -21.37
N TRP A 109 10.41 12.62 -22.35
CA TRP A 109 11.24 11.42 -22.26
C TRP A 109 12.55 11.64 -21.52
N SER A 110 13.00 12.89 -21.35
CA SER A 110 14.16 13.20 -20.48
C SER A 110 13.74 13.49 -19.03
N ASP A 111 12.43 13.61 -18.76
CA ASP A 111 11.90 13.89 -17.42
C ASP A 111 12.11 12.68 -16.49
N PRO A 112 12.86 12.84 -15.37
CA PRO A 112 13.06 11.76 -14.40
C PRO A 112 11.75 11.20 -13.84
N ALA A 113 10.67 11.99 -13.78
CA ALA A 113 9.36 11.52 -13.33
C ALA A 113 8.80 10.44 -14.27
N THR A 114 8.89 10.64 -15.59
CA THR A 114 8.44 9.65 -16.59
C THR A 114 9.21 8.32 -16.44
N HIS A 115 10.52 8.37 -16.15
CA HIS A 115 11.30 7.15 -15.94
C HIS A 115 10.88 6.40 -14.66
N ARG A 116 10.56 7.11 -13.57
CA ARG A 116 10.04 6.46 -12.36
C ARG A 116 8.67 5.82 -12.60
N ASP A 117 7.82 6.47 -13.38
CA ASP A 117 6.52 5.91 -13.79
C ASP A 117 6.72 4.57 -14.53
N LEU A 118 7.66 4.52 -15.49
CA LEU A 118 7.99 3.29 -16.23
C LEU A 118 8.59 2.20 -15.33
N VAL A 119 9.48 2.57 -14.40
CA VAL A 119 10.04 1.64 -13.42
C VAL A 119 8.94 1.00 -12.58
N LEU A 120 7.97 1.79 -12.09
CA LEU A 120 6.86 1.23 -11.33
C LEU A 120 5.98 0.33 -12.21
N LEU A 121 5.49 0.86 -13.35
CA LEU A 121 4.44 0.24 -14.15
C LEU A 121 4.93 -0.98 -14.96
N VAL A 122 6.21 -1.03 -15.33
CA VAL A 122 6.77 -2.09 -16.17
C VAL A 122 7.71 -2.99 -15.37
N LEU A 123 8.70 -2.40 -14.68
CA LEU A 123 9.75 -3.18 -14.04
C LEU A 123 9.32 -3.73 -12.68
N LEU A 124 8.61 -2.95 -11.88
CA LEU A 124 8.18 -3.36 -10.54
C LEU A 124 6.85 -4.14 -10.56
N PHE A 125 6.06 -3.99 -11.62
CA PHE A 125 4.82 -4.75 -11.83
C PHE A 125 4.94 -6.26 -11.55
N PRO A 126 5.87 -7.03 -12.16
CA PRO A 126 5.94 -8.47 -11.92
C PRO A 126 6.29 -8.80 -10.46
N VAL A 127 7.12 -7.98 -9.82
CA VAL A 127 7.51 -8.17 -8.42
C VAL A 127 6.32 -7.94 -7.50
N LEU A 128 5.58 -6.84 -7.70
CA LEU A 128 4.37 -6.53 -6.95
C LEU A 128 3.28 -7.58 -7.18
N LEU A 129 3.10 -8.04 -8.41
CA LEU A 129 2.11 -9.07 -8.74
C LEU A 129 2.40 -10.39 -8.00
N VAL A 130 3.66 -10.84 -7.98
CA VAL A 130 4.06 -12.05 -7.25
C VAL A 130 3.82 -11.90 -5.75
N LEU A 131 4.19 -10.75 -5.18
CA LEU A 131 4.03 -10.49 -3.75
C LEU A 131 2.55 -10.42 -3.34
N ASP A 132 1.73 -9.70 -4.11
CA ASP A 132 0.29 -9.58 -3.89
C ASP A 132 -0.41 -10.93 -4.02
N THR A 133 -0.03 -11.73 -5.02
CA THR A 133 -0.57 -13.08 -5.23
C THR A 133 -0.18 -14.00 -4.07
N ALA A 134 1.08 -13.99 -3.63
CA ALA A 134 1.53 -14.81 -2.51
C ALA A 134 0.81 -14.44 -1.20
N ALA A 135 0.60 -13.14 -0.95
CA ALA A 135 -0.16 -12.65 0.19
C ALA A 135 -1.60 -13.17 0.18
N LEU A 136 -2.25 -13.10 -0.99
CA LEU A 136 -3.64 -13.50 -1.16
C LEU A 136 -3.82 -15.02 -1.10
N VAL A 137 -2.91 -15.80 -1.68
CA VAL A 137 -2.91 -17.26 -1.55
C VAL A 137 -2.81 -17.64 -0.08
N LEU A 138 -1.85 -17.10 0.65
CA LEU A 138 -1.72 -17.33 2.10
C LEU A 138 -3.02 -16.95 2.83
N TRP A 139 -3.56 -15.76 2.57
CA TRP A 139 -4.75 -15.24 3.23
C TRP A 139 -5.99 -16.10 2.96
N VAL A 140 -6.25 -16.43 1.70
CA VAL A 140 -7.41 -17.24 1.28
C VAL A 140 -7.26 -18.69 1.77
N SER A 141 -6.06 -19.29 1.72
CA SER A 141 -5.83 -20.63 2.27
C SER A 141 -6.17 -20.69 3.75
N VAL A 142 -5.73 -19.70 4.53
CA VAL A 142 -6.05 -19.64 5.96
C VAL A 142 -7.54 -19.43 6.20
N LEU A 143 -8.20 -18.55 5.44
CA LEU A 143 -9.66 -18.38 5.53
C LEU A 143 -10.42 -19.67 5.17
N GLY A 144 -9.95 -20.42 4.18
CA GLY A 144 -10.51 -21.72 3.81
C GLY A 144 -10.36 -22.76 4.93
N LEU A 145 -9.24 -22.75 5.65
CA LEU A 145 -9.04 -23.60 6.83
C LEU A 145 -9.91 -23.18 8.02
N ILE A 146 -10.22 -21.89 8.17
CA ILE A 146 -11.15 -21.40 9.19
C ILE A 146 -12.57 -21.88 8.90
N THR A 147 -12.99 -21.89 7.63
CA THR A 147 -14.33 -22.37 7.22
C THR A 147 -14.41 -23.88 7.06
N LEU A 148 -13.30 -24.61 7.24
CA LEU A 148 -13.18 -26.06 7.11
C LEU A 148 -14.30 -26.87 7.79
N PRO A 149 -14.74 -26.57 9.04
CA PRO A 149 -15.82 -27.32 9.69
C PRO A 149 -17.14 -27.31 8.90
N ALA A 150 -17.36 -26.31 8.05
CA ALA A 150 -18.58 -26.20 7.26
C ALA A 150 -18.59 -27.13 6.03
N TRP A 151 -17.43 -27.57 5.53
CA TRP A 151 -17.34 -28.26 4.23
C TRP A 151 -16.45 -29.52 4.20
N PHE A 152 -15.71 -29.84 5.27
CA PHE A 152 -14.82 -31.02 5.28
C PHE A 152 -15.54 -32.34 4.95
N TRP A 153 -16.80 -32.47 5.39
CA TRP A 153 -17.65 -33.65 5.17
C TRP A 153 -18.07 -33.83 3.71
N ALA A 154 -17.92 -32.81 2.86
CA ALA A 154 -18.31 -32.87 1.45
C ALA A 154 -17.18 -33.41 0.55
N ILE A 155 -16.00 -33.69 1.10
CA ILE A 155 -14.84 -34.17 0.33
C ILE A 155 -14.80 -35.70 0.38
N PRO A 156 -15.13 -36.42 -0.70
CA PRO A 156 -15.02 -37.88 -0.72
C PRO A 156 -13.55 -38.30 -0.82
N GLN A 157 -13.19 -39.38 -0.14
CA GLN A 157 -11.89 -40.04 -0.17
C GLN A 157 -12.08 -41.53 -0.40
N THR A 158 -11.26 -42.10 -1.27
CA THR A 158 -11.25 -43.55 -1.55
C THR A 158 -9.82 -44.05 -1.48
N TRP A 159 -9.62 -45.12 -0.72
CA TRP A 159 -8.30 -45.72 -0.53
C TRP A 159 -8.11 -46.98 -1.39
N PRO A 160 -6.86 -47.35 -1.72
CA PRO A 160 -6.52 -48.57 -2.46
C PRO A 160 -7.14 -49.86 -1.91
N ASN A 161 -7.35 -49.94 -0.59
CA ASN A 161 -8.01 -51.07 0.07
C ASN A 161 -9.54 -51.14 -0.18
N GLY A 162 -10.11 -50.18 -0.91
CA GLY A 162 -11.53 -50.09 -1.22
C GLY A 162 -12.37 -49.37 -0.16
N GLU A 163 -11.77 -48.94 0.95
CA GLU A 163 -12.47 -48.14 1.95
C GLU A 163 -12.78 -46.74 1.40
N THR A 164 -13.90 -46.19 1.85
CA THR A 164 -14.33 -44.84 1.50
C THR A 164 -14.60 -44.04 2.76
N GLY A 165 -14.31 -42.76 2.71
CA GLY A 165 -14.52 -41.84 3.81
C GLY A 165 -14.78 -40.44 3.29
N HIS A 166 -15.12 -39.54 4.22
CA HIS A 166 -15.26 -38.12 3.92
C HIS A 166 -14.33 -37.34 4.83
N GLY A 167 -13.65 -36.35 4.28
CA GLY A 167 -12.71 -35.54 5.04
C GLY A 167 -11.56 -35.00 4.21
N LEU A 168 -10.74 -34.20 4.88
CA LEU A 168 -9.53 -33.64 4.28
C LEU A 168 -8.31 -34.44 4.75
N MET A 169 -7.54 -34.95 3.79
CA MET A 169 -6.29 -35.65 4.02
C MET A 169 -5.11 -34.74 3.70
N ILE A 170 -4.24 -34.49 4.67
CA ILE A 170 -2.96 -33.81 4.47
C ILE A 170 -1.85 -34.80 4.80
N GLY A 171 -1.21 -35.36 3.78
CA GLY A 171 -0.19 -36.40 3.93
C GLY A 171 -0.57 -37.70 3.23
N SER A 172 -0.02 -38.83 3.71
CA SER A 172 -0.18 -40.14 3.08
C SER A 172 -0.81 -41.13 4.05
N PHE A 173 -1.94 -41.69 3.64
CA PHE A 173 -2.68 -42.73 4.36
C PHE A 173 -3.04 -43.85 3.37
N PRO A 174 -2.12 -44.79 3.08
CA PRO A 174 -2.31 -45.79 2.03
C PRO A 174 -3.51 -46.71 2.26
N ASP A 175 -3.80 -47.04 3.51
CA ASP A 175 -4.86 -47.97 3.90
C ASP A 175 -5.95 -47.28 4.75
N GLY A 176 -6.08 -45.96 4.62
CA GLY A 176 -7.03 -45.16 5.40
C GLY A 176 -6.51 -44.70 6.77
N PRO A 177 -7.23 -43.78 7.42
CA PRO A 177 -6.77 -43.13 8.65
C PRO A 177 -6.71 -44.07 9.86
N ALA A 178 -7.50 -45.15 9.87
CA ALA A 178 -7.53 -46.12 10.96
C ALA A 178 -6.38 -47.15 10.89
N ALA A 179 -5.90 -47.45 9.69
CA ALA A 179 -4.81 -48.40 9.46
C ALA A 179 -3.40 -47.80 9.68
N GLY A 180 -3.33 -46.47 9.85
CA GLY A 180 -2.08 -45.74 10.05
C GLY A 180 -1.60 -45.02 8.80
N GLY A 181 -0.78 -44.00 8.99
CA GLY A 181 -0.27 -43.13 7.93
C GLY A 181 0.57 -42.00 8.49
N VAL A 182 1.14 -41.19 7.60
CA VAL A 182 1.93 -40.01 7.96
C VAL A 182 1.18 -38.78 7.48
N GLY A 183 0.63 -38.00 8.42
CA GLY A 183 -0.07 -36.78 8.08
C GLY A 183 -1.12 -36.38 9.10
N LEU A 184 -1.99 -35.46 8.68
CA LEU A 184 -3.16 -35.00 9.40
C LEU A 184 -4.41 -35.44 8.64
N TRP A 185 -5.22 -36.26 9.29
CA TRP A 185 -6.55 -36.63 8.81
C TRP A 185 -7.62 -35.79 9.51
N ILE A 186 -8.50 -35.16 8.75
CA ILE A 186 -9.63 -34.38 9.27
C ILE A 186 -10.93 -35.07 8.83
N GLY A 187 -11.36 -36.05 9.62
CA GLY A 187 -12.58 -36.82 9.36
C GLY A 187 -13.74 -36.52 10.30
N ASP A 188 -13.53 -35.72 11.35
CA ASP A 188 -14.53 -35.41 12.35
C ASP A 188 -14.58 -33.92 12.69
N VAL A 189 -15.70 -33.50 13.29
CA VAL A 189 -15.94 -32.10 13.65
C VAL A 189 -14.93 -31.59 14.68
N GLY A 190 -14.50 -32.43 15.62
CA GLY A 190 -13.53 -32.05 16.66
C GLY A 190 -12.17 -31.69 16.05
N THR A 191 -11.63 -32.56 15.20
CA THR A 191 -10.37 -32.31 14.48
C THR A 191 -10.51 -31.11 13.53
N ALA A 192 -11.65 -30.97 12.85
CA ALA A 192 -11.91 -29.82 11.98
C ALA A 192 -11.92 -28.49 12.77
N LEU A 193 -12.54 -28.46 13.95
CA LEU A 193 -12.55 -27.29 14.83
C LEU A 193 -11.15 -26.95 15.37
N LEU A 194 -10.33 -27.96 15.68
CA LEU A 194 -8.95 -27.75 16.10
C LEU A 194 -8.11 -27.12 14.98
N VAL A 195 -8.24 -27.62 13.75
CA VAL A 195 -7.58 -27.04 12.58
C VAL A 195 -8.06 -25.61 12.33
N ALA A 196 -9.37 -25.37 12.40
CA ALA A 196 -9.93 -24.02 12.26
C ALA A 196 -9.40 -23.06 13.33
N ALA A 197 -9.31 -23.50 14.59
CA ALA A 197 -8.74 -22.69 15.68
C ALA A 197 -7.26 -22.36 15.42
N GLY A 198 -6.46 -23.34 14.98
CA GLY A 198 -5.07 -23.11 14.56
C GLY A 198 -4.97 -22.12 13.40
N ALA A 199 -5.86 -22.25 12.41
CA ALA A 199 -5.93 -21.33 11.28
C ALA A 199 -6.32 -19.91 11.70
N VAL A 200 -7.21 -19.72 12.68
CA VAL A 200 -7.51 -18.40 13.26
C VAL A 200 -6.24 -17.78 13.85
N VAL A 201 -5.44 -18.56 14.59
CA VAL A 201 -4.16 -18.07 15.14
C VAL A 201 -3.22 -17.64 14.02
N VAL A 202 -3.08 -18.44 12.96
CA VAL A 202 -2.27 -18.08 11.78
C VAL A 202 -2.81 -16.85 11.06
N ALA A 203 -4.13 -16.70 10.92
CA ALA A 203 -4.75 -15.53 10.31
C ALA A 203 -4.42 -14.25 11.07
N VAL A 204 -4.50 -14.31 12.40
CA VAL A 204 -4.24 -13.17 13.28
C VAL A 204 -2.76 -12.79 13.29
N LEU A 205 -1.87 -13.78 13.43
CA LEU A 205 -0.44 -13.54 13.63
C LEU A 205 0.33 -13.32 12.32
N ILE A 206 -0.11 -13.93 11.23
CA ILE A 206 0.61 -13.95 9.96
C ILE A 206 -0.24 -13.39 8.84
N GLY A 207 -1.43 -13.94 8.61
CA GLY A 207 -2.24 -13.61 7.43
C GLY A 207 -2.61 -12.13 7.33
N ALA A 208 -3.27 -11.59 8.35
CA ALA A 208 -3.74 -10.21 8.36
C ALA A 208 -2.58 -9.19 8.40
N PRO A 209 -1.51 -9.41 9.19
CA PRO A 209 -0.30 -8.61 9.10
C PRO A 209 0.35 -8.68 7.71
N ALA A 210 0.40 -9.84 7.05
CA ALA A 210 1.02 -9.99 5.74
C ALA A 210 0.29 -9.18 4.67
N VAL A 211 -1.04 -9.33 4.54
CA VAL A 211 -1.81 -8.57 3.53
C VAL A 211 -1.75 -7.06 3.79
N THR A 212 -1.79 -6.63 5.05
CA THR A 212 -1.70 -5.21 5.39
C THR A 212 -0.30 -4.64 5.17
N ALA A 213 0.76 -5.40 5.49
CA ALA A 213 2.14 -4.99 5.26
C ALA A 213 2.43 -4.87 3.75
N ILE A 214 1.97 -5.83 2.95
CA ILE A 214 2.18 -5.85 1.51
C ILE A 214 1.41 -4.72 0.82
N ALA A 215 0.15 -4.49 1.20
CA ALA A 215 -0.61 -3.35 0.70
C ALA A 215 0.06 -2.00 1.04
N ARG A 216 0.63 -1.87 2.25
CA ARG A 216 1.41 -0.68 2.66
C ARG A 216 2.70 -0.54 1.89
N LEU A 217 3.40 -1.64 1.62
CA LEU A 217 4.62 -1.64 0.80
C LEU A 217 4.32 -1.17 -0.63
N HIS A 218 3.21 -1.63 -1.20
CA HIS A 218 2.76 -1.22 -2.53
C HIS A 218 2.48 0.29 -2.58
N VAL A 219 1.70 0.79 -1.62
CA VAL A 219 1.43 2.21 -1.44
C VAL A 219 2.72 3.01 -1.24
N TRP A 220 3.66 2.50 -0.46
CA TRP A 220 4.96 3.13 -0.25
C TRP A 220 5.76 3.21 -1.56
N ALA A 221 5.78 2.15 -2.37
CA ALA A 221 6.44 2.14 -3.67
C ALA A 221 5.81 3.18 -4.61
N VAL A 222 4.47 3.27 -4.63
CA VAL A 222 3.72 4.30 -5.36
C VAL A 222 4.11 5.70 -4.88
N ALA A 223 4.07 5.96 -3.58
CA ALA A 223 4.42 7.28 -3.03
C ALA A 223 5.88 7.65 -3.32
N ARG A 224 6.80 6.69 -3.27
CA ARG A 224 8.23 6.92 -3.47
C ARG A 224 8.61 7.16 -4.93
N LEU A 225 7.98 6.43 -5.86
CA LEU A 225 8.29 6.50 -7.29
C LEU A 225 7.44 7.53 -8.02
N LEU A 226 6.14 7.60 -7.73
CA LEU A 226 5.19 8.49 -8.41
C LEU A 226 4.98 9.83 -7.71
N GLY A 227 5.48 10.00 -6.49
CA GLY A 227 5.42 11.25 -5.75
C GLY A 227 6.38 12.33 -6.28
N PRO A 228 6.26 13.58 -5.78
CA PRO A 228 7.16 14.65 -6.16
C PRO A 228 8.61 14.24 -5.88
N GLY A 229 9.51 14.47 -6.83
CA GLY A 229 10.94 14.36 -6.54
C GLY A 229 11.27 15.38 -5.44
N VAL A 230 11.68 14.91 -4.27
CA VAL A 230 12.15 15.81 -3.21
C VAL A 230 13.46 16.41 -3.69
N ASP A 231 13.46 17.69 -4.06
CA ASP A 231 14.70 18.43 -4.30
C ASP A 231 15.29 18.77 -2.93
N PRO A 232 16.41 18.13 -2.52
CA PRO A 232 17.03 18.40 -1.22
C PRO A 232 17.55 19.84 -1.12
N LEU A 233 17.73 20.52 -2.25
CA LEU A 233 18.18 21.89 -2.33
C LEU A 233 17.04 22.88 -2.52
N ALA A 234 15.78 22.44 -2.69
CA ALA A 234 14.65 23.36 -2.81
C ALA A 234 14.54 24.36 -1.63
N PRO A 235 14.78 23.97 -0.36
CA PRO A 235 14.80 24.94 0.75
C PRO A 235 15.93 25.95 0.60
N VAL A 236 17.13 25.50 0.19
CA VAL A 236 18.29 26.37 -0.02
C VAL A 236 18.06 27.31 -1.20
N ARG A 237 17.47 26.81 -2.27
CA ARG A 237 17.15 27.57 -3.48
C ARG A 237 16.05 28.59 -3.23
N ALA A 238 15.02 28.23 -2.45
CA ALA A 238 14.01 29.18 -2.01
C ALA A 238 14.59 30.33 -1.16
N VAL A 239 15.65 30.07 -0.39
CA VAL A 239 16.40 31.10 0.34
C VAL A 239 17.26 31.95 -0.61
N LEU A 240 17.87 31.36 -1.64
CA LEU A 240 18.66 32.07 -2.65
C LEU A 240 17.81 32.93 -3.59
N ASP A 241 16.59 32.48 -3.91
CA ASP A 241 15.67 33.16 -4.82
C ASP A 241 14.80 34.21 -4.10
N ALA A 242 14.84 34.26 -2.76
CA ALA A 242 14.14 35.27 -1.98
C ALA A 242 14.84 36.64 -2.14
N PRO A 243 14.13 37.70 -2.57
CA PRO A 243 14.72 39.04 -2.66
C PRO A 243 14.98 39.58 -1.24
N GLY A 244 16.23 39.47 -0.77
CA GLY A 244 16.67 39.98 0.52
C GLY A 244 18.10 39.56 0.86
N PRO A 245 18.78 40.24 1.80
CA PRO A 245 20.11 39.84 2.23
C PRO A 245 20.05 38.42 2.83
N LEU A 246 20.99 37.57 2.42
CA LEU A 246 21.14 36.22 2.97
C LEU A 246 21.16 36.30 4.50
N PRO A 247 20.36 35.49 5.23
CA PRO A 247 20.51 35.38 6.67
C PRO A 247 21.84 34.70 6.96
N ILE A 248 22.91 35.49 7.08
CA ILE A 248 24.21 35.02 7.53
C ILE A 248 24.14 34.99 9.05
N ASP A 249 23.60 33.91 9.61
CA ASP A 249 23.78 33.61 11.03
C ASP A 249 24.53 32.28 11.14
N PRO A 250 25.88 32.30 11.20
CA PRO A 250 26.69 31.09 11.08
C PRO A 250 26.66 30.21 12.33
N TYR A 251 25.94 30.61 13.39
CA TYR A 251 25.76 29.82 14.60
C TYR A 251 24.35 30.03 15.16
N GLY A 252 23.54 28.97 15.13
CA GLY A 252 22.12 29.04 15.45
C GLY A 252 21.79 29.59 16.84
N ALA A 253 20.93 30.60 16.88
CA ALA A 253 20.21 31.00 18.09
C ALA A 253 18.83 30.34 18.11
N ARG A 254 18.78 29.21 18.82
CA ARG A 254 17.55 28.61 19.33
C ARG A 254 16.91 29.63 20.30
N THR A 255 16.03 30.50 19.83
CA THR A 255 15.29 31.44 20.70
C THR A 255 14.22 30.69 21.48
N ARG A 256 14.68 30.16 22.60
CA ARG A 256 13.93 29.90 23.81
C ARG A 256 13.46 31.25 24.37
N GLY A 257 12.15 31.44 24.53
CA GLY A 257 11.58 32.40 25.49
C GLY A 257 10.92 33.65 24.91
N ALA A 258 9.58 33.64 24.89
CA ALA A 258 8.76 34.83 25.09
C ALA A 258 7.39 34.42 25.68
N THR A 259 7.43 33.73 26.82
CA THR A 259 6.36 33.78 27.82
C THR A 259 6.69 34.92 28.76
N THR A 260 6.04 36.08 28.60
CA THR A 260 5.79 37.11 29.64
C THR A 260 5.16 38.34 28.97
N HIS A 261 3.92 38.22 28.49
CA HIS A 261 3.11 39.42 28.21
C HIS A 261 1.60 39.10 28.25
N ASP A 262 1.17 38.36 29.27
CA ASP A 262 -0.25 38.11 29.51
C ASP A 262 -0.51 37.88 31.01
N MET A 263 -0.12 38.85 31.84
CA MET A 263 -0.38 38.80 33.28
C MET A 263 -0.81 40.13 33.91
N ASP A 264 -1.05 41.18 33.11
CA ASP A 264 -1.47 42.50 33.60
C ASP A 264 -2.87 42.94 33.15
N ALA A 265 -3.62 42.10 32.42
CA ALA A 265 -4.93 42.48 31.88
C ALA A 265 -6.14 42.11 32.76
N HIS A 266 -5.96 41.36 33.86
CA HIS A 266 -7.09 40.84 34.65
C HIS A 266 -7.26 41.42 36.07
N ARG A 267 -6.49 42.46 36.44
CA ARG A 267 -6.45 42.99 37.82
C ARG A 267 -7.28 44.25 38.08
N THR A 268 -8.08 44.73 37.13
CA THR A 268 -8.72 46.05 37.23
C THR A 268 -10.25 46.04 37.30
N GLU A 269 -10.91 44.88 37.29
CA GLU A 269 -12.38 44.79 37.35
C GLU A 269 -12.97 44.44 38.73
N GLU A 270 -12.15 44.20 39.76
CA GLU A 270 -12.63 43.73 41.08
C GLU A 270 -12.85 44.85 42.13
N ILE A 271 -12.79 46.14 41.76
CA ILE A 271 -12.96 47.27 42.71
C ILE A 271 -14.03 48.27 42.23
N ARG A 272 -15.18 47.76 41.76
CA ARG A 272 -16.33 48.64 41.41
C ARG A 272 -17.70 48.16 41.88
N GLY A 273 -17.74 47.31 42.91
CA GLY A 273 -18.97 46.80 43.50
C GLY A 273 -19.15 47.14 44.97
N VAL A 274 -19.14 48.43 45.36
CA VAL A 274 -19.57 48.92 46.69
C VAL A 274 -20.11 50.36 46.53
N ASN A 275 -21.27 50.63 47.14
CA ASN A 275 -22.12 51.86 47.15
C ASN A 275 -23.10 51.97 45.95
N ASP A 276 -24.43 52.09 46.11
CA ASP A 276 -25.26 52.51 47.26
C ASP A 276 -26.76 52.14 47.02
N PRO A 277 -27.65 52.30 48.02
CA PRO A 277 -28.97 51.66 48.15
C PRO A 277 -30.17 52.54 47.71
N ALA A 278 -31.30 51.88 47.43
CA ALA A 278 -32.68 52.24 47.83
C ALA A 278 -33.67 51.23 47.24
#